data_AF-A0A2A4P2Z9-F1
#
_entry.id   AF-A0A2A4P2Z9-F1
#
_cell.length_a   1.000
_cell.length_b   1.000
_cell.length_c   1.000
_cell.angle_alpha   90.00
_cell.angle_beta   90.00
_cell.angle_gamma   90.00
#
_symmetry.space_group_name_H-M   'P 1'
#
loop_
_entity.id
_entity.type
_entity.pdbx_description
1 polymer ?
#
loop_
_entity_poly.entity_id
_entity_poly.type
_entity_poly.pdbx_seq_one_letter_code
_entity_poly.pdbx_strand_id
1 'polypeptide(L)'
;MNLISKMSVLLLLTVMLLSCSKDNNEALVEEEIVLLEFNSNFSPANNVELLPFPKLEWSLKNLNISEKRRFEIKFGLSETDMSIIKTDLYVPFFDLENKLNPATTYFWQVSFINRDKSKTVSEIQHFTTLNIEFKDPEITQIIRDILDKPTGVFTKEELSSIINFPNDLTLTDFEALKSYGEIESLSGLEYCTNLERLVLQQNGFMSPLKDLKPIEKLTAIKYLNLSNNKISDLSSLKNLTELAYLHLGWNIGISDISPLANLKKLKTLNLTYTHNLRDVSPFKDLSQLDSLKYNSAEYIEDISPMKYLVNLKLLRFSHGKKVTDFSFLEKLVKIEKLYLRSNIHLKDLSFVSKMPNLKRLSIAYTGITDIAALSDFSAMEYLNLGGLKITDFSVLKSMPNLKELHFNDSEIDASILSTEEIKQLFPSAKIHLNGATPTN
;
A
#
# COMPACT_ATOMS: atom_id res chain seq x y z
N MET A 1 -25.85 -12.63 48.37
CA MET A 1 -26.42 -12.27 49.69
C MET A 1 -25.47 -12.85 50.73
N ASN A 2 -24.72 -12.16 51.58
CA ASN A 2 -24.73 -10.79 52.08
C ASN A 2 -23.26 -10.39 52.34
N LEU A 3 -22.78 -9.35 51.67
CA LEU A 3 -21.58 -8.60 52.07
C LEU A 3 -21.88 -7.09 51.94
N ILE A 4 -23.03 -6.69 52.49
CA ILE A 4 -23.36 -5.29 52.77
C ILE A 4 -23.58 -5.22 54.28
N SER A 5 -22.50 -5.09 55.06
CA SER A 5 -22.63 -4.64 56.45
C SER A 5 -21.37 -4.02 57.08
N LYS A 6 -20.24 -3.90 56.37
CA LYS A 6 -19.04 -3.25 56.95
C LYS A 6 -18.80 -1.80 56.52
N MET A 7 -19.49 -1.28 55.49
CA MET A 7 -19.37 0.13 55.06
C MET A 7 -20.22 1.11 55.87
N SER A 8 -21.22 0.65 56.62
CA SER A 8 -22.16 1.55 57.31
C SER A 8 -21.69 2.01 58.69
N VAL A 9 -20.65 1.39 59.26
CA VAL A 9 -20.22 1.67 60.65
C VAL A 9 -19.12 2.73 60.71
N LEU A 10 -18.27 2.84 59.69
CA LEU A 10 -17.22 3.87 59.66
C LEU A 10 -17.74 5.26 59.27
N LEU A 11 -18.82 5.33 58.47
CA LEU A 11 -19.42 6.59 58.04
C LEU A 11 -20.27 7.27 59.13
N LEU A 12 -20.80 6.51 60.10
CA LEU A 12 -21.60 7.08 61.19
C LEU A 12 -20.75 7.65 62.35
N LEU A 13 -19.51 7.20 62.54
CA LEU A 13 -18.67 7.66 63.64
C LEU A 13 -18.07 9.05 63.39
N THR A 14 -17.87 9.45 62.13
CA THR A 14 -17.40 10.80 61.78
C THR A 14 -18.50 11.85 61.90
N VAL A 15 -19.77 11.45 61.78
CA VAL A 15 -20.92 12.37 61.86
C VAL A 15 -21.37 12.65 63.31
N MET A 16 -21.10 11.75 64.26
CA MET A 16 -21.49 11.97 65.68
C MET A 16 -20.51 12.81 66.52
N LEU A 17 -19.29 13.10 66.03
CA LEU A 17 -18.32 13.92 66.78
C LEU A 17 -18.41 15.43 66.50
N LEU A 18 -19.28 15.86 65.58
CA LEU A 18 -19.44 17.27 65.20
C LEU A 18 -20.67 17.98 65.79
N SER A 19 -21.45 17.34 66.68
CA SER A 19 -22.65 17.96 67.26
C SER A 19 -22.48 18.58 68.66
N CYS A 20 -21.26 18.76 69.15
CA CYS A 20 -21.00 19.40 70.45
C CYS A 20 -19.86 20.42 70.42
N SER A 21 -20.04 21.54 69.72
CA SER A 21 -19.68 22.87 70.23
C SER A 21 -20.27 23.94 69.31
N LYS A 22 -21.26 24.67 69.82
CA LYS A 22 -21.67 25.95 69.22
C LYS A 22 -20.54 26.96 69.37
N ASP A 23 -20.51 27.88 68.41
CA ASP A 23 -19.66 29.07 68.30
C ASP A 23 -18.30 28.87 67.61
N ASN A 24 -18.31 29.00 66.28
CA ASN A 24 -17.55 30.06 65.58
C ASN A 24 -17.84 30.05 64.08
N ASN A 25 -17.99 31.25 63.51
CA ASN A 25 -18.11 31.51 62.07
C ASN A 25 -16.81 31.16 61.34
N GLU A 26 -16.70 29.93 60.84
CA GLU A 26 -15.91 29.64 59.65
C GLU A 26 -16.89 29.16 58.57
N ALA A 27 -16.84 29.80 57.40
CA ALA A 27 -17.53 29.28 56.23
C ALA A 27 -16.96 27.88 55.96
N LEU A 28 -17.73 26.84 56.30
CA LEU A 28 -17.48 25.49 55.83
C LEU A 28 -17.51 25.53 54.30
N VAL A 29 -16.33 25.61 53.70
CA VAL A 29 -16.14 25.20 52.32
C VAL A 29 -16.46 23.71 52.35
N GLU A 30 -17.66 23.32 51.97
CA GLU A 30 -17.94 21.92 51.66
C GLU A 30 -16.91 21.50 50.62
N GLU A 31 -15.93 20.69 51.02
CA GLU A 31 -14.99 20.07 50.10
C GLU A 31 -15.82 19.21 49.14
N GLU A 32 -16.05 19.71 47.93
CA GLU A 32 -16.63 18.93 46.84
C GLU A 32 -15.73 17.70 46.67
N ILE A 33 -16.22 16.52 47.11
CA ILE A 33 -15.50 15.27 46.92
C ILE A 33 -15.46 14.97 45.43
N VAL A 34 -14.32 15.25 44.84
CA VAL A 34 -14.00 14.95 43.45
C VAL A 34 -13.82 13.44 43.30
N LEU A 35 -14.67 12.80 42.50
CA LEU A 35 -14.55 11.38 42.17
C LEU A 35 -14.03 11.21 40.74
N LEU A 36 -12.97 10.42 40.60
CA LEU A 36 -12.45 9.96 39.31
C LEU A 36 -13.16 8.65 38.92
N GLU A 37 -13.84 8.65 37.78
CA GLU A 37 -14.49 7.45 37.25
C GLU A 37 -13.92 7.07 35.89
N PHE A 38 -13.69 5.78 35.68
CA PHE A 38 -13.24 5.24 34.41
C PHE A 38 -14.42 4.96 33.51
N ASN A 39 -14.31 5.39 32.25
CA ASN A 39 -15.34 5.11 31.27
C ASN A 39 -15.18 3.68 30.78
N SER A 40 -15.90 2.73 31.38
CA SER A 40 -15.81 1.30 31.10
C SER A 40 -16.15 0.92 29.64
N ASN A 41 -16.80 1.82 28.90
CA ASN A 41 -17.07 1.62 27.47
C ASN A 41 -15.85 1.92 26.57
N PHE A 42 -14.84 2.61 27.09
CA PHE A 42 -13.70 3.10 26.29
C PHE A 42 -12.34 2.70 26.88
N SER A 43 -12.23 2.63 28.21
CA SER A 43 -11.03 2.13 28.86
C SER A 43 -10.92 0.62 28.67
N PRO A 44 -9.71 0.09 28.37
CA PRO A 44 -9.49 -1.33 28.18
C PRO A 44 -9.87 -2.11 29.45
N ALA A 45 -10.64 -3.20 29.28
CA ALA A 45 -11.03 -4.10 30.36
C ALA A 45 -10.63 -5.53 30.03
N ASN A 46 -10.08 -6.25 31.02
CA ASN A 46 -9.66 -7.65 30.94
C ASN A 46 -8.62 -7.93 29.85
N ASN A 47 -9.04 -8.27 28.63
CA ASN A 47 -8.20 -8.70 27.52
C ASN A 47 -8.44 -7.81 26.31
N VAL A 48 -7.39 -7.21 25.76
CA VAL A 48 -7.50 -6.24 24.66
C VAL A 48 -6.53 -6.55 23.52
N GLU A 49 -6.98 -6.35 22.28
CA GLU A 49 -6.10 -6.36 21.12
C GLU A 49 -5.08 -5.22 21.22
N LEU A 50 -3.88 -5.42 20.67
CA LEU A 50 -2.86 -4.38 20.61
C LEU A 50 -3.19 -3.29 19.58
N LEU A 51 -3.92 -3.66 18.52
CA LEU A 51 -4.32 -2.75 17.44
C LEU A 51 -5.84 -2.80 17.23
N PRO A 52 -6.54 -1.66 17.20
CA PRO A 52 -6.02 -0.31 17.46
C PRO A 52 -5.51 -0.17 18.90
N PHE A 53 -4.49 0.68 19.12
CA PHE A 53 -3.92 0.84 20.46
C PHE A 53 -4.99 1.25 21.47
N PRO A 54 -5.07 0.57 22.63
CA PRO A 54 -6.06 0.89 23.62
C PRO A 54 -5.82 2.29 24.18
N LYS A 55 -6.92 2.97 24.45
CA LYS A 55 -6.96 4.33 24.97
C LYS A 55 -7.42 4.30 26.41
N LEU A 56 -6.74 5.02 27.29
CA LEU A 56 -7.16 5.21 28.67
C LEU A 56 -8.11 6.40 28.73
N GLU A 57 -9.31 6.24 29.29
CA GLU A 57 -10.31 7.32 29.34
C GLU A 57 -11.05 7.37 30.67
N TRP A 58 -11.14 8.57 31.24
CA TRP A 58 -11.75 8.81 32.56
C TRP A 58 -12.66 10.03 32.53
N SER A 59 -13.31 10.30 33.65
CA SER A 59 -14.16 11.47 33.87
C SER A 59 -14.10 11.90 35.33
N LEU A 60 -14.48 13.15 35.60
CA LEU A 60 -14.58 13.70 36.94
C LEU A 60 -16.05 13.98 37.26
N LYS A 61 -16.58 13.41 38.35
CA LYS A 61 -17.91 13.75 38.87
C LYS A 61 -17.84 14.89 39.88
N ASN A 62 -18.97 15.59 40.04
CA ASN A 62 -19.20 16.65 41.04
C ASN A 62 -18.23 17.84 40.95
N LEU A 63 -17.98 18.33 39.73
CA LEU A 63 -16.98 19.38 39.49
C LEU A 63 -17.36 20.28 38.31
N ASN A 64 -17.59 21.57 38.56
CA ASN A 64 -17.91 22.57 37.53
C ASN A 64 -16.75 22.77 36.51
N ILE A 65 -17.07 22.66 35.21
CA ILE A 65 -16.15 22.27 34.10
C ILE A 65 -15.26 23.42 33.56
N SER A 66 -15.27 24.63 34.13
CA SER A 66 -14.65 25.80 33.49
C SER A 66 -13.12 25.97 33.67
N GLU A 67 -12.43 25.12 34.44
CA GLU A 67 -11.00 25.31 34.72
C GLU A 67 -10.07 24.37 33.94
N LYS A 68 -8.86 24.87 33.62
CA LYS A 68 -7.76 24.05 33.06
C LYS A 68 -7.29 23.05 34.11
N ARG A 69 -7.72 21.79 33.99
CA ARG A 69 -7.40 20.70 34.92
C ARG A 69 -6.13 19.99 34.50
N ARG A 70 -5.33 19.57 35.48
CA ARG A 70 -4.08 18.82 35.24
C ARG A 70 -4.23 17.39 35.75
N PHE A 71 -3.97 16.45 34.86
CA PHE A 71 -3.89 15.03 35.18
C PHE A 71 -2.45 14.53 35.10
N GLU A 72 -2.15 13.56 35.95
CA GLU A 72 -0.94 12.74 35.92
C GLU A 72 -1.36 11.28 35.75
N ILE A 73 -0.59 10.53 34.95
CA ILE A 73 -0.85 9.12 34.67
C ILE A 73 0.35 8.30 35.13
N LYS A 74 0.07 7.33 35.99
CA LYS A 74 0.98 6.25 36.33
C LYS A 74 0.64 5.01 35.51
N PHE A 75 1.66 4.32 35.03
CA PHE A 75 1.54 3.12 34.21
C PHE A 75 2.72 2.18 34.49
N GLY A 76 2.47 0.87 34.55
CA GLY A 76 3.50 -0.12 34.86
C GLY A 76 3.04 -1.56 34.71
N LEU A 77 3.91 -2.48 35.10
CA LEU A 77 3.69 -3.94 35.00
C LEU A 77 3.20 -4.57 36.31
N SER A 78 3.10 -3.79 37.38
CA SER A 78 2.53 -4.22 38.65
C SER A 78 1.86 -3.04 39.36
N GLU A 79 1.00 -3.34 40.34
CA GLU A 79 0.36 -2.31 41.18
C GLU A 79 1.36 -1.49 42.00
N THR A 80 2.52 -2.08 42.33
CA THR A 80 3.52 -1.47 43.21
C THR A 80 4.67 -0.79 42.46
N ASP A 81 4.81 -1.04 41.16
CA ASP A 81 5.89 -0.53 40.31
C ASP A 81 5.32 0.16 39.05
N MET A 82 4.55 1.24 39.27
CA MET A 82 4.10 2.12 38.21
C MET A 82 4.92 3.41 38.19
N SER A 83 5.35 3.80 36.99
CA SER A 83 6.06 5.06 36.74
C SER A 83 5.12 6.12 36.19
N ILE A 84 5.41 7.40 36.44
CA ILE A 84 4.66 8.49 35.83
C ILE A 84 5.04 8.58 34.34
N ILE A 85 4.08 8.34 33.46
CA ILE A 85 4.29 8.38 32.01
C ILE A 85 3.81 9.67 31.36
N LYS A 86 2.96 10.43 32.05
CA LYS A 86 2.47 11.73 31.60
C LYS A 86 2.07 12.63 32.77
N THR A 87 2.41 13.92 32.67
CA THR A 87 1.96 15.00 33.56
C THR A 87 1.30 16.12 32.75
N ASP A 88 0.67 17.06 33.45
CA ASP A 88 0.07 18.27 32.88
C ASP A 88 -0.86 18.00 31.69
N LEU A 89 -1.59 16.88 31.76
CA LEU A 89 -2.58 16.53 30.76
C LEU A 89 -3.88 17.30 31.05
N TYR A 90 -4.43 17.95 30.02
CA TYR A 90 -5.64 18.79 30.15
C TYR A 90 -6.89 18.16 29.54
N VAL A 91 -6.76 16.93 29.05
CA VAL A 91 -7.86 16.14 28.47
C VAL A 91 -8.03 14.85 29.28
N PRO A 92 -9.24 14.29 29.37
CA PRO A 92 -9.50 13.15 30.26
C PRO A 92 -9.23 11.81 29.56
N PHE A 93 -8.20 11.77 28.72
CA PHE A 93 -7.79 10.55 28.03
C PHE A 93 -6.31 10.53 27.67
N PHE A 94 -5.78 9.33 27.46
CA PHE A 94 -4.40 9.12 27.04
C PHE A 94 -4.26 7.91 26.12
N ASP A 95 -3.61 8.12 24.97
CA ASP A 95 -3.30 7.06 24.02
C ASP A 95 -2.02 6.34 24.46
N LEU A 96 -2.12 5.02 24.63
CA LEU A 96 -0.95 4.20 25.01
C LEU A 96 0.04 3.99 23.87
N GLU A 97 -0.36 4.30 22.64
CA GLU A 97 0.44 4.14 21.42
C GLU A 97 1.19 2.79 21.39
N ASN A 98 2.38 2.77 20.80
CA ASN A 98 3.26 1.63 20.64
C ASN A 98 3.95 1.16 21.94
N LYS A 99 3.47 1.52 23.14
CA LYS A 99 4.10 1.18 24.43
C LYS A 99 3.81 -0.23 24.91
N LEU A 100 2.94 -0.97 24.22
CA LEU A 100 2.42 -2.24 24.68
C LEU A 100 3.09 -3.43 23.99
N ASN A 101 3.45 -4.41 24.81
CA ASN A 101 3.88 -5.75 24.43
C ASN A 101 2.69 -6.72 24.44
N PRO A 102 2.68 -7.77 23.60
CA PRO A 102 1.65 -8.83 23.62
C PRO A 102 1.66 -9.64 24.92
N ALA A 103 0.53 -10.28 25.24
CA ALA A 103 0.35 -11.15 26.42
C ALA A 103 0.90 -10.55 27.72
N THR A 104 0.72 -9.25 27.91
CA THR A 104 1.28 -8.51 29.04
C THR A 104 0.16 -7.80 29.81
N THR A 105 0.14 -7.98 31.13
CA THR A 105 -0.77 -7.25 32.02
C THR A 105 -0.14 -5.93 32.44
N TYR A 106 -0.90 -4.85 32.25
CA TYR A 106 -0.51 -3.50 32.62
C TYR A 106 -1.44 -2.96 33.69
N PHE A 107 -0.88 -2.16 34.59
CA PHE A 107 -1.56 -1.45 35.66
C PHE A 107 -1.43 0.04 35.43
N TRP A 108 -2.49 0.78 35.73
CA TRP A 108 -2.51 2.22 35.53
C TRP A 108 -3.40 2.92 36.54
N GLN A 109 -3.08 4.19 36.77
CA GLN A 109 -3.77 5.05 37.72
C GLN A 109 -3.70 6.49 37.28
N VAL A 110 -4.76 7.25 37.52
CA VAL A 110 -4.84 8.68 37.19
C VAL A 110 -4.87 9.47 38.48
N SER A 111 -4.07 10.52 38.54
CA SER A 111 -4.13 11.51 39.60
C SER A 111 -4.64 12.84 39.04
N PHE A 112 -5.68 13.38 39.64
CA PHE A 112 -6.14 14.75 39.45
C PHE A 112 -5.39 15.66 40.41
N ILE A 113 -4.79 16.74 39.89
CA ILE A 113 -4.05 17.71 40.71
C ILE A 113 -5.00 18.84 41.11
N ASN A 114 -5.26 18.97 42.41
CA ASN A 114 -6.09 20.01 43.00
C ASN A 114 -5.39 21.38 43.00
N ARG A 115 -6.14 22.45 43.25
CA ARG A 115 -5.61 23.83 43.26
C ARG A 115 -4.51 24.04 44.32
N ASP A 116 -4.64 23.38 45.46
CA ASP A 116 -3.65 23.38 46.55
C ASP A 116 -2.43 22.48 46.27
N LYS A 117 -2.35 21.89 45.07
CA LYS A 117 -1.36 20.90 44.62
C LYS A 117 -1.46 19.53 45.29
N SER A 118 -2.48 19.28 46.13
CA SER A 118 -2.79 17.93 46.57
C SER A 118 -3.25 17.09 45.36
N LYS A 119 -3.19 15.76 45.50
CA LYS A 119 -3.58 14.83 44.44
C LYS A 119 -4.77 14.00 44.88
N THR A 120 -5.85 14.04 44.10
CA THR A 120 -6.93 13.06 44.18
C THR A 120 -6.58 11.90 43.25
N VAL A 121 -6.39 10.71 43.81
CA VAL A 121 -5.88 9.55 43.09
C VAL A 121 -7.02 8.56 42.85
N SER A 122 -7.14 8.05 41.62
CA SER A 122 -8.12 7.02 41.27
C SER A 122 -7.78 5.65 41.89
N GLU A 123 -8.71 4.70 41.81
CA GLU A 123 -8.37 3.28 41.95
C GLU A 123 -7.36 2.85 40.88
N ILE A 124 -6.60 1.79 41.16
CA ILE A 124 -5.71 1.16 40.18
C ILE A 124 -6.57 0.31 39.25
N GLN A 125 -6.38 0.52 37.95
CA GLN A 125 -7.01 -0.27 36.90
C GLN A 125 -5.97 -1.15 36.23
N HIS A 126 -6.41 -2.24 35.59
CA HIS A 126 -5.53 -3.10 34.84
C HIS A 126 -6.20 -3.70 33.61
N PHE A 127 -5.38 -4.09 32.65
CA PHE A 127 -5.79 -4.86 31.47
C PHE A 127 -4.62 -5.72 30.99
N THR A 128 -4.94 -6.76 30.23
CA THR A 128 -3.98 -7.67 29.62
C THR A 128 -4.09 -7.56 28.11
N THR A 129 -2.96 -7.41 27.42
CA THR A 129 -2.93 -7.44 25.97
C THR A 129 -3.01 -8.87 25.46
N LEU A 130 -3.68 -9.08 24.33
CA LEU A 130 -3.69 -10.37 23.64
C LEU A 130 -2.34 -10.66 22.96
N ASN A 131 -2.14 -11.93 22.57
CA ASN A 131 -1.05 -12.31 21.68
C ASN A 131 -1.23 -11.67 20.30
N ILE A 132 -0.12 -11.54 19.56
CA ILE A 132 -0.18 -11.21 18.14
C ILE A 132 -0.45 -12.51 17.37
N GLU A 133 -1.55 -12.53 16.63
CA GLU A 133 -1.97 -13.64 15.80
C GLU A 133 -2.21 -13.16 14.37
N PHE A 134 -1.83 -13.98 13.40
CA PHE A 134 -2.12 -13.76 12.00
C PHE A 134 -3.35 -14.60 11.64
N LYS A 135 -4.34 -13.98 10.99
CA LYS A 135 -5.59 -14.69 10.64
C LYS A 135 -5.39 -15.69 9.51
N ASP A 136 -4.36 -15.45 8.69
CA ASP A 136 -4.02 -16.27 7.55
C ASP A 136 -2.92 -17.28 7.94
N PRO A 137 -3.16 -18.60 7.79
CA PRO A 137 -2.20 -19.62 8.18
C PRO A 137 -0.95 -19.62 7.31
N GLU A 138 -1.04 -19.23 6.04
CA GLU A 138 0.10 -19.15 5.13
C GLU A 138 1.00 -17.98 5.52
N ILE A 139 0.42 -16.81 5.82
CA ILE A 139 1.22 -15.70 6.39
C ILE A 139 1.86 -16.12 7.71
N THR A 140 1.12 -16.81 8.59
CA THR A 140 1.69 -17.32 9.84
C THR A 140 2.92 -18.17 9.53
N GLN A 141 2.82 -19.14 8.62
CA GLN A 141 3.92 -20.03 8.26
C GLN A 141 5.11 -19.26 7.68
N ILE A 142 4.87 -18.31 6.77
CA ILE A 142 5.93 -17.47 6.20
C ILE A 142 6.66 -16.69 7.30
N ILE A 143 5.93 -16.07 8.24
CA ILE A 143 6.55 -15.35 9.36
C ILE A 143 7.40 -16.29 10.23
N ARG A 144 6.91 -17.51 10.48
CA ARG A 144 7.64 -18.53 11.25
C ARG A 144 8.95 -18.92 10.55
N ASP A 145 8.90 -19.10 9.23
CA ASP A 145 10.06 -19.44 8.41
C ASP A 145 11.08 -18.28 8.38
N ILE A 146 10.62 -17.03 8.25
CA ILE A 146 11.48 -15.83 8.28
C ILE A 146 12.22 -15.71 9.62
N LEU A 147 11.54 -16.01 10.72
CA LEU A 147 12.08 -15.87 12.08
C LEU A 147 12.81 -17.13 12.59
N ASP A 148 12.86 -18.21 11.80
CA ASP A 148 13.34 -19.53 12.24
C ASP A 148 12.69 -19.98 13.56
N LYS A 149 11.38 -19.78 13.67
CA LYS A 149 10.62 -19.95 14.92
C LYS A 149 9.35 -20.76 14.69
N PRO A 150 9.40 -22.10 14.65
CA PRO A 150 8.26 -22.92 14.23
C PRO A 150 7.06 -22.90 15.21
N THR A 151 7.26 -22.55 16.48
CA THR A 151 6.21 -22.55 17.51
C THR A 151 6.34 -21.34 18.47
N GLY A 152 5.39 -21.21 19.41
CA GLY A 152 5.40 -20.16 20.45
C GLY A 152 4.79 -18.83 19.99
N VAL A 153 4.67 -17.85 20.89
CA VAL A 153 4.06 -16.54 20.56
C VAL A 153 5.06 -15.60 19.89
N PHE A 154 4.59 -14.67 19.06
CA PHE A 154 5.46 -13.65 18.46
C PHE A 154 5.67 -12.44 19.38
N THR A 155 6.88 -11.91 19.43
CA THR A 155 7.16 -10.63 20.08
C THR A 155 7.08 -9.48 19.09
N LYS A 156 6.96 -8.25 19.59
CA LYS A 156 6.97 -7.06 18.76
C LYS A 156 8.33 -6.84 18.11
N GLU A 157 9.40 -7.13 18.83
CA GLU A 157 10.79 -7.01 18.37
C GLU A 157 11.04 -7.97 17.21
N GLU A 158 10.55 -9.21 17.31
CA GLU A 158 10.63 -10.20 16.24
C GLU A 158 9.91 -9.70 14.98
N LEU A 159 8.65 -9.28 15.09
CA LEU A 159 7.87 -8.84 13.92
C LEU A 159 8.42 -7.54 13.31
N SER A 160 8.88 -6.60 14.13
CA SER A 160 9.52 -5.38 13.65
C SER A 160 10.92 -5.62 13.07
N SER A 161 11.55 -6.78 13.30
CA SER A 161 12.80 -7.15 12.63
C SER A 161 12.61 -7.58 11.17
N ILE A 162 11.38 -7.86 10.76
CA ILE A 162 11.06 -8.35 9.40
C ILE A 162 11.10 -7.18 8.41
N ILE A 163 12.07 -7.24 7.50
CA ILE A 163 12.28 -6.23 6.45
C ILE A 163 11.73 -6.69 5.09
N ASN A 164 11.77 -8.01 4.82
CA ASN A 164 11.38 -8.59 3.54
C ASN A 164 10.38 -9.73 3.77
N PHE A 165 9.29 -9.72 2.99
CA PHE A 165 8.26 -10.75 3.00
C PHE A 165 7.98 -11.24 1.58
N PRO A 166 8.30 -12.51 1.25
CA PRO A 166 9.16 -13.42 2.02
C PRO A 166 10.63 -12.95 2.01
N ASN A 167 11.47 -13.56 2.85
CA ASN A 167 12.86 -13.10 3.09
C ASN A 167 13.83 -13.41 1.93
N ASP A 168 13.50 -14.37 1.05
CA ASP A 168 14.38 -14.72 -0.07
C ASP A 168 14.28 -13.72 -1.24
N LEU A 169 15.35 -12.95 -1.44
CA LEU A 169 15.47 -11.96 -2.51
C LEU A 169 16.02 -12.55 -3.83
N THR A 170 16.49 -13.81 -3.81
CA THR A 170 17.04 -14.49 -4.99
C THR A 170 15.95 -15.15 -5.83
N LEU A 171 14.86 -15.56 -5.19
CA LEU A 171 13.68 -16.05 -5.87
C LEU A 171 12.99 -14.92 -6.60
N THR A 172 12.54 -15.19 -7.83
CA THR A 172 11.64 -14.27 -8.49
C THR A 172 10.35 -14.15 -7.68
N ASP A 173 9.65 -13.01 -7.78
CA ASP A 173 8.40 -12.77 -7.04
C ASP A 173 7.38 -13.91 -7.16
N PHE A 174 7.39 -14.63 -8.29
CA PHE A 174 6.54 -15.78 -8.57
C PHE A 174 6.98 -17.07 -7.84
N GLU A 175 8.30 -17.30 -7.75
CA GLU A 175 8.84 -18.49 -7.10
C GLU A 175 8.75 -18.40 -5.58
N ALA A 176 8.84 -17.18 -5.06
CA ALA A 176 8.87 -16.89 -3.64
C ALA A 176 7.63 -17.41 -2.87
N LEU A 177 6.48 -17.54 -3.54
CA LEU A 177 5.24 -18.04 -2.94
C LEU A 177 4.83 -19.44 -3.40
N LYS A 178 5.63 -20.11 -4.22
CA LYS A 178 5.25 -21.41 -4.83
C LYS A 178 5.03 -22.52 -3.79
N SER A 179 5.67 -22.42 -2.63
CA SER A 179 5.52 -23.36 -1.52
C SER A 179 4.33 -23.07 -0.61
N TYR A 180 3.65 -21.94 -0.76
CA TYR A 180 2.57 -21.49 0.12
C TYR A 180 1.21 -21.54 -0.61
N GLY A 181 0.16 -21.65 0.19
CA GLY A 181 -1.23 -21.62 -0.27
C GLY A 181 -1.70 -20.22 -0.73
N GLU A 182 -3.00 -20.12 -1.01
CA GLU A 182 -3.63 -18.84 -1.33
C GLU A 182 -3.77 -17.98 -0.07
N ILE A 183 -3.32 -16.73 -0.15
CA ILE A 183 -3.42 -15.76 0.95
C ILE A 183 -4.75 -15.00 0.83
N GLU A 184 -5.52 -14.97 1.91
CA GLU A 184 -6.83 -14.34 2.03
C GLU A 184 -6.80 -13.04 2.84
N SER A 185 -5.94 -12.97 3.87
CA SER A 185 -5.99 -11.89 4.88
C SER A 185 -4.61 -11.44 5.33
N LEU A 186 -4.35 -10.14 5.26
CA LEU A 186 -3.09 -9.54 5.73
C LEU A 186 -3.07 -9.27 7.25
N SER A 187 -4.14 -9.62 7.97
CA SER A 187 -4.28 -9.34 9.40
C SER A 187 -3.11 -9.95 10.19
N GLY A 188 -2.48 -9.12 11.01
CA GLY A 188 -1.23 -9.40 11.74
C GLY A 188 0.00 -8.75 11.10
N LEU A 189 -0.03 -8.43 9.79
CA LEU A 189 1.11 -7.72 9.16
C LEU A 189 1.22 -6.26 9.63
N GLU A 190 0.20 -5.68 10.25
CA GLU A 190 0.25 -4.34 10.86
C GLU A 190 1.41 -4.19 11.87
N TYR A 191 1.86 -5.31 12.47
CA TYR A 191 2.94 -5.33 13.45
C TYR A 191 4.34 -5.39 12.82
N CYS A 192 4.46 -5.68 11.51
CA CYS A 192 5.73 -5.72 10.78
C CYS A 192 6.15 -4.31 10.34
N THR A 193 6.35 -3.40 11.29
CA THR A 193 6.41 -1.94 11.04
C THR A 193 7.61 -1.48 10.21
N ASN A 194 8.68 -2.27 10.13
CA ASN A 194 9.87 -1.98 9.32
C ASN A 194 9.87 -2.71 7.97
N LEU A 195 8.75 -3.30 7.56
CA LEU A 195 8.64 -4.02 6.30
C LEU A 195 8.89 -3.08 5.11
N GLU A 196 9.93 -3.36 4.33
CA GLU A 196 10.31 -2.58 3.14
C GLU A 196 9.90 -3.27 1.83
N ARG A 197 9.82 -4.60 1.83
CA ARG A 197 9.43 -5.39 0.66
C ARG A 197 8.33 -6.38 1.02
N LEU A 198 7.18 -6.26 0.34
CA LEU A 198 6.06 -7.19 0.48
C LEU A 198 5.68 -7.76 -0.89
N VAL A 199 5.82 -9.08 -1.04
CA VAL A 199 5.49 -9.81 -2.25
C VAL A 199 4.49 -10.90 -1.94
N LEU A 200 3.29 -10.69 -2.45
CA LEU A 200 2.11 -11.55 -2.34
C LEU A 200 1.51 -11.81 -3.73
N GLN A 201 2.37 -11.91 -4.76
CA GLN A 201 1.93 -12.32 -6.08
C GLN A 201 1.49 -13.78 -6.03
N GLN A 202 0.22 -14.03 -6.35
CA GLN A 202 -0.33 -15.37 -6.29
C GLN A 202 -0.20 -16.13 -7.62
N ASN A 203 -0.23 -17.46 -7.54
CA ASN A 203 -0.13 -18.35 -8.70
C ASN A 203 -1.49 -18.64 -9.37
N GLY A 204 -2.58 -18.61 -8.60
CA GLY A 204 -3.93 -18.90 -9.08
C GLY A 204 -4.59 -17.71 -9.77
N PHE A 205 -5.44 -17.93 -10.78
CA PHE A 205 -6.19 -16.82 -11.37
C PHE A 205 -7.21 -16.28 -10.37
N MET A 206 -7.13 -14.99 -10.04
CA MET A 206 -8.00 -14.33 -9.06
C MET A 206 -7.90 -14.96 -7.66
N SER A 207 -6.71 -14.96 -7.06
CA SER A 207 -6.57 -15.35 -5.66
C SER A 207 -7.28 -14.37 -4.70
N PRO A 208 -7.71 -14.84 -3.52
CA PRO A 208 -8.82 -14.23 -2.78
C PRO A 208 -8.48 -12.93 -2.03
N LEU A 209 -7.21 -12.56 -1.90
CA LEU A 209 -6.81 -11.34 -1.21
C LEU A 209 -7.50 -10.10 -1.81
N LYS A 210 -8.14 -9.31 -0.95
CA LYS A 210 -8.88 -8.09 -1.32
C LYS A 210 -8.62 -6.91 -0.41
N ASP A 211 -8.43 -7.16 0.89
CA ASP A 211 -8.33 -6.12 1.92
C ASP A 211 -6.87 -5.77 2.18
N LEU A 212 -6.53 -4.50 1.96
CA LEU A 212 -5.19 -3.95 2.16
C LEU A 212 -5.08 -3.10 3.43
N LYS A 213 -6.15 -2.99 4.23
CA LYS A 213 -6.14 -2.19 5.46
C LYS A 213 -5.00 -2.57 6.43
N PRO A 214 -4.62 -3.85 6.60
CA PRO A 214 -3.51 -4.22 7.48
C PRO A 214 -2.16 -3.60 7.10
N ILE A 215 -1.97 -3.20 5.84
CA ILE A 215 -0.71 -2.59 5.39
C ILE A 215 -0.76 -1.07 5.31
N GLU A 216 -1.89 -0.42 5.65
CA GLU A 216 -2.09 1.04 5.50
C GLU A 216 -1.04 1.88 6.25
N LYS A 217 -0.55 1.38 7.39
CA LYS A 217 0.41 2.08 8.26
C LYS A 217 1.86 1.65 8.05
N LEU A 218 2.14 0.70 7.16
CA LEU A 218 3.48 0.17 6.90
C LEU A 218 4.27 1.09 5.96
N THR A 219 4.48 2.33 6.40
CA THR A 219 5.02 3.43 5.58
C THR A 219 6.45 3.22 5.09
N ALA A 220 7.17 2.23 5.62
CA ALA A 220 8.51 1.84 5.18
C ALA A 220 8.52 1.03 3.87
N ILE A 221 7.36 0.55 3.37
CA ILE A 221 7.28 -0.26 2.16
C ILE A 221 7.78 0.52 0.94
N LYS A 222 8.83 -0.03 0.30
CA LYS A 222 9.45 0.45 -0.94
C LYS A 222 9.11 -0.41 -2.15
N TYR A 223 8.85 -1.70 -1.94
CA TYR A 223 8.51 -2.67 -2.98
C TYR A 223 7.24 -3.44 -2.60
N LEU A 224 6.21 -3.35 -3.44
CA LEU A 224 4.93 -4.00 -3.22
C LEU A 224 4.49 -4.74 -4.48
N ASN A 225 4.40 -6.07 -4.40
CA ASN A 225 3.79 -6.88 -5.46
C ASN A 225 2.58 -7.63 -4.92
N LEU A 226 1.40 -7.22 -5.36
CA LEU A 226 0.11 -7.82 -5.02
C LEU A 226 -0.60 -8.30 -6.29
N SER A 227 0.16 -8.65 -7.33
CA SER A 227 -0.41 -9.09 -8.61
C SER A 227 -1.22 -10.38 -8.45
N ASN A 228 -2.23 -10.56 -9.29
CA ASN A 228 -3.04 -11.77 -9.37
C ASN A 228 -3.91 -12.05 -8.13
N ASN A 229 -4.51 -11.00 -7.59
CA ASN A 229 -5.44 -11.05 -6.46
C ASN A 229 -6.82 -10.47 -6.84
N LYS A 230 -7.72 -10.30 -5.87
CA LYS A 230 -9.06 -9.67 -6.02
C LYS A 230 -9.12 -8.26 -5.44
N ILE A 231 -8.02 -7.51 -5.52
CA ILE A 231 -7.96 -6.14 -5.01
C ILE A 231 -8.77 -5.22 -5.94
N SER A 232 -9.56 -4.34 -5.33
CA SER A 232 -10.32 -3.29 -6.03
C SER A 232 -10.17 -1.91 -5.40
N ASP A 233 -9.94 -1.84 -4.09
CA ASP A 233 -9.70 -0.61 -3.35
C ASP A 233 -8.20 -0.43 -3.05
N LEU A 234 -7.66 0.72 -3.45
CA LEU A 234 -6.25 1.11 -3.23
C LEU A 234 -6.11 2.16 -2.12
N SER A 235 -7.19 2.52 -1.41
CA SER A 235 -7.21 3.58 -0.39
C SER A 235 -6.14 3.42 0.69
N SER A 236 -5.84 2.17 1.05
CA SER A 236 -4.81 1.82 2.05
C SER A 236 -3.37 2.12 1.57
N LEU A 237 -3.15 2.27 0.25
CA LEU A 237 -1.82 2.54 -0.30
C LEU A 237 -1.44 4.04 -0.26
N LYS A 238 -2.40 4.95 -0.02
CA LYS A 238 -2.22 6.40 -0.19
C LYS A 238 -1.08 7.02 0.62
N ASN A 239 -0.72 6.41 1.74
CA ASN A 239 0.29 6.89 2.68
C ASN A 239 1.64 6.17 2.55
N LEU A 240 1.78 5.19 1.65
CA LEU A 240 3.03 4.44 1.44
C LEU A 240 4.02 5.26 0.60
N THR A 241 4.36 6.46 1.06
CA THR A 241 5.08 7.47 0.26
C THR A 241 6.51 7.09 -0.11
N GLU A 242 7.09 6.07 0.54
CA GLU A 242 8.39 5.47 0.19
C GLU A 242 8.31 4.48 -0.97
N LEU A 243 7.11 4.14 -1.45
CA LEU A 243 6.91 3.13 -2.47
C LEU A 243 7.56 3.52 -3.80
N ALA A 244 8.49 2.68 -4.25
CA ALA A 244 9.23 2.84 -5.51
C ALA A 244 8.77 1.85 -6.60
N TYR A 245 8.30 0.67 -6.20
CA TYR A 245 7.86 -0.39 -7.11
C TYR A 245 6.50 -0.92 -6.69
N LEU A 246 5.52 -0.81 -7.58
CA LEU A 246 4.15 -1.26 -7.35
C LEU A 246 3.67 -2.16 -8.49
N HIS A 247 3.37 -3.41 -8.15
CA HIS A 247 2.82 -4.40 -9.06
C HIS A 247 1.42 -4.82 -8.61
N LEU A 248 0.43 -4.44 -9.41
CA LEU A 248 -1.00 -4.68 -9.18
C LEU A 248 -1.64 -5.42 -10.36
N GLY A 249 -0.83 -6.03 -11.23
CA GLY A 249 -1.35 -6.68 -12.43
C GLY A 249 -2.35 -7.78 -12.08
N TRP A 250 -3.31 -8.03 -12.96
CA TRP A 250 -4.35 -9.06 -12.77
C TRP A 250 -5.29 -8.82 -11.58
N ASN A 251 -5.35 -7.62 -11.03
CA ASN A 251 -6.40 -7.19 -10.11
C ASN A 251 -7.55 -6.54 -10.89
N ILE A 252 -8.42 -7.37 -11.46
CA ILE A 252 -9.44 -6.94 -12.43
C ILE A 252 -10.43 -5.91 -11.85
N GLY A 253 -10.60 -5.86 -10.53
CA GLY A 253 -11.54 -4.98 -9.84
C GLY A 253 -11.06 -3.53 -9.68
N ILE A 254 -9.78 -3.24 -9.95
CA ILE A 254 -9.23 -1.88 -9.84
C ILE A 254 -9.87 -0.99 -10.90
N SER A 255 -10.53 0.07 -10.43
CA SER A 255 -11.18 1.09 -11.26
C SER A 255 -10.82 2.52 -10.88
N ASP A 256 -10.22 2.72 -9.69
CA ASP A 256 -9.72 4.00 -9.21
C ASP A 256 -8.24 3.87 -8.80
N ILE A 257 -7.41 4.77 -9.33
CA ILE A 257 -5.98 4.90 -8.99
C ILE A 257 -5.67 6.24 -8.31
N SER A 258 -6.68 7.03 -7.94
CA SER A 258 -6.52 8.29 -7.20
C SER A 258 -5.70 8.16 -5.91
N PRO A 259 -5.75 7.03 -5.15
CA PRO A 259 -4.88 6.87 -3.98
C PRO A 259 -3.38 6.88 -4.31
N LEU A 260 -3.00 6.59 -5.56
CA LEU A 260 -1.59 6.56 -5.96
C LEU A 260 -0.99 7.96 -6.16
N ALA A 261 -1.80 9.02 -6.26
CA ALA A 261 -1.34 10.37 -6.62
C ALA A 261 -0.25 10.94 -5.68
N ASN A 262 -0.20 10.49 -4.42
CA ASN A 262 0.79 10.95 -3.44
C ASN A 262 2.09 10.13 -3.45
N LEU A 263 2.19 9.08 -4.25
CA LEU A 263 3.36 8.19 -4.30
C LEU A 263 4.46 8.78 -5.18
N LYS A 264 5.00 9.93 -4.76
CA LYS A 264 5.94 10.74 -5.55
C LYS A 264 7.29 10.05 -5.83
N LYS A 265 7.62 9.00 -5.08
CA LYS A 265 8.83 8.18 -5.27
C LYS A 265 8.63 6.99 -6.22
N LEU A 266 7.42 6.78 -6.74
CA LEU A 266 7.09 5.62 -7.55
C LEU A 266 7.84 5.66 -8.89
N LYS A 267 8.66 4.64 -9.14
CA LYS A 267 9.48 4.47 -10.36
C LYS A 267 8.90 3.43 -11.30
N THR A 268 8.28 2.38 -10.76
CA THR A 268 7.67 1.32 -11.55
C THR A 268 6.22 1.11 -11.13
N LEU A 269 5.32 1.14 -12.11
CA LEU A 269 3.91 0.82 -11.93
C LEU A 269 3.47 -0.23 -12.95
N ASN A 270 2.95 -1.36 -12.46
CA ASN A 270 2.35 -2.40 -13.27
C ASN A 270 0.85 -2.55 -12.96
N LEU A 271 0.02 -2.18 -13.92
CA LEU A 271 -1.44 -2.28 -13.94
C LEU A 271 -1.92 -3.22 -15.07
N THR A 272 -1.07 -4.14 -15.52
CA THR A 272 -1.41 -5.10 -16.59
C THR A 272 -2.69 -5.86 -16.21
N TYR A 273 -3.68 -5.97 -17.09
CA TYR A 273 -4.97 -6.64 -16.81
C TYR A 273 -5.83 -6.02 -15.68
N THR A 274 -5.72 -4.70 -15.42
CA THR A 274 -6.71 -3.95 -14.61
C THR A 274 -7.76 -3.31 -15.53
N HIS A 275 -8.78 -4.08 -15.91
CA HIS A 275 -9.67 -3.74 -17.03
C HIS A 275 -10.65 -2.60 -16.78
N ASN A 276 -10.93 -2.21 -15.53
CA ASN A 276 -12.03 -1.31 -15.21
C ASN A 276 -11.62 0.17 -15.07
N LEU A 277 -10.36 0.49 -15.34
CA LEU A 277 -9.85 1.86 -15.23
C LEU A 277 -10.40 2.75 -16.36
N ARG A 278 -10.88 3.95 -15.98
CA ARG A 278 -11.41 4.97 -16.90
C ARG A 278 -10.71 6.31 -16.76
N ASP A 279 -10.41 6.71 -15.52
CA ASP A 279 -9.69 7.94 -15.22
C ASP A 279 -8.21 7.65 -14.95
N VAL A 280 -7.34 8.32 -15.71
CA VAL A 280 -5.89 8.30 -15.52
C VAL A 280 -5.32 9.67 -15.16
N SER A 281 -6.16 10.61 -14.75
CA SER A 281 -5.75 11.91 -14.22
C SER A 281 -4.67 11.82 -13.13
N PRO A 282 -4.61 10.80 -12.26
CA PRO A 282 -3.53 10.67 -11.27
C PRO A 282 -2.14 10.44 -11.86
N PHE A 283 -1.99 10.06 -13.14
CA PHE A 283 -0.66 9.94 -13.76
C PHE A 283 0.08 11.27 -13.87
N LYS A 284 -0.63 12.41 -13.84
CA LYS A 284 0.02 13.75 -13.81
C LYS A 284 0.96 13.92 -12.61
N ASP A 285 0.68 13.19 -11.54
CA ASP A 285 1.31 13.30 -10.24
C ASP A 285 2.50 12.34 -10.06
N LEU A 286 2.70 11.39 -10.98
CA LEU A 286 3.68 10.30 -10.93
C LEU A 286 4.89 10.55 -11.84
N SER A 287 5.42 11.77 -11.81
CA SER A 287 6.51 12.22 -12.72
C SER A 287 7.83 11.46 -12.59
N GLN A 288 8.04 10.69 -11.52
CA GLN A 288 9.23 9.86 -11.31
C GLN A 288 9.14 8.46 -11.93
N LEU A 289 8.05 8.12 -12.62
CA LEU A 289 7.92 6.82 -13.29
C LEU A 289 8.95 6.68 -14.41
N ASP A 290 9.73 5.60 -14.31
CA ASP A 290 10.65 5.12 -15.34
C ASP A 290 10.02 3.97 -16.16
N SER A 291 9.07 3.24 -15.57
CA SER A 291 8.38 2.10 -16.21
C SER A 291 6.89 2.07 -15.88
N LEU A 292 6.05 2.17 -16.92
CA LEU A 292 4.61 1.99 -16.83
C LEU A 292 4.18 0.81 -17.70
N LYS A 293 3.46 -0.15 -17.09
CA LYS A 293 2.84 -1.27 -17.80
C LYS A 293 1.33 -1.27 -17.60
N TYR A 294 0.58 -1.06 -18.67
CA TYR A 294 -0.87 -1.08 -18.68
C TYR A 294 -1.39 -1.53 -20.06
N ASN A 295 -1.81 -2.78 -20.19
CA ASN A 295 -2.18 -3.41 -21.47
C ASN A 295 -3.68 -3.71 -21.58
N SER A 296 -4.53 -2.90 -20.95
CA SER A 296 -5.98 -3.14 -20.88
C SER A 296 -6.78 -1.85 -20.95
N ALA A 297 -6.33 -0.90 -21.79
CA ALA A 297 -6.84 0.46 -21.89
C ALA A 297 -8.20 0.61 -22.59
N GLU A 298 -9.06 -0.41 -22.54
CA GLU A 298 -10.27 -0.48 -23.36
C GLU A 298 -11.28 0.64 -23.07
N TYR A 299 -11.33 1.13 -21.84
CA TYR A 299 -12.31 2.12 -21.41
C TYR A 299 -11.71 3.50 -21.19
N ILE A 300 -10.41 3.68 -21.48
CA ILE A 300 -9.75 4.97 -21.36
C ILE A 300 -9.99 5.78 -22.64
N GLU A 301 -10.38 7.04 -22.45
CA GLU A 301 -10.61 8.00 -23.53
C GLU A 301 -9.55 9.11 -23.52
N ASP A 302 -9.28 9.69 -22.36
CA ASP A 302 -8.27 10.75 -22.19
C ASP A 302 -6.99 10.19 -21.57
N ILE A 303 -5.88 10.27 -22.31
CA ILE A 303 -4.53 9.95 -21.83
C ILE A 303 -3.61 11.18 -21.79
N SER A 304 -4.14 12.39 -21.95
CA SER A 304 -3.38 13.63 -21.82
C SER A 304 -2.58 13.76 -20.50
N PRO A 305 -2.98 13.16 -19.35
CA PRO A 305 -2.14 13.15 -18.14
C PRO A 305 -0.81 12.41 -18.32
N MET A 306 -0.67 11.50 -19.29
CA MET A 306 0.59 10.78 -19.52
C MET A 306 1.73 11.68 -20.00
N LYS A 307 1.44 12.90 -20.48
CA LYS A 307 2.46 13.87 -20.90
C LYS A 307 3.43 14.28 -19.78
N TYR A 308 3.04 14.10 -18.51
CA TYR A 308 3.85 14.44 -17.35
C TYR A 308 4.84 13.32 -16.96
N LEU A 309 4.74 12.13 -17.56
CA LEU A 309 5.60 10.98 -17.29
C LEU A 309 6.94 11.05 -18.05
N VAL A 310 7.57 12.23 -18.04
CA VAL A 310 8.74 12.58 -18.87
C VAL A 310 10.00 11.76 -18.58
N ASN A 311 10.01 10.99 -17.49
CA ASN A 311 11.11 10.09 -17.13
C ASN A 311 10.97 8.66 -17.67
N LEU A 312 9.84 8.33 -18.31
CA LEU A 312 9.59 6.97 -18.81
C LEU A 312 10.65 6.50 -19.79
N LYS A 313 11.18 5.32 -19.50
CA LYS A 313 12.05 4.50 -20.37
C LYS A 313 11.29 3.32 -20.95
N LEU A 314 10.29 2.81 -20.22
CA LEU A 314 9.43 1.70 -20.66
C LEU A 314 7.96 2.11 -20.57
N LEU A 315 7.28 2.07 -21.71
CA LEU A 315 5.83 2.18 -21.78
C LEU A 315 5.24 0.95 -22.46
N ARG A 316 4.38 0.22 -21.75
CA ARG A 316 3.41 -0.68 -22.35
C ARG A 316 2.04 -0.07 -22.18
N PHE A 317 1.44 0.36 -23.28
CA PHE A 317 0.10 0.92 -23.33
C PHE A 317 -0.66 0.28 -24.47
N SER A 318 -1.49 -0.71 -24.18
CA SER A 318 -2.15 -1.52 -25.22
C SER A 318 -3.66 -1.53 -25.04
N HIS A 319 -4.37 -1.84 -26.14
CA HIS A 319 -5.83 -1.98 -26.19
C HIS A 319 -6.59 -0.67 -25.90
N GLY A 320 -6.01 0.49 -26.23
CA GLY A 320 -6.65 1.80 -26.14
C GLY A 320 -7.66 2.04 -27.26
N LYS A 321 -8.72 1.22 -27.35
CA LYS A 321 -9.68 1.24 -28.47
C LYS A 321 -10.44 2.55 -28.65
N LYS A 322 -10.50 3.39 -27.61
CA LYS A 322 -11.16 4.70 -27.65
C LYS A 322 -10.19 5.88 -27.69
N VAL A 323 -8.90 5.62 -27.48
CA VAL A 323 -7.87 6.66 -27.48
C VAL A 323 -7.59 7.06 -28.91
N THR A 324 -7.63 8.37 -29.19
CA THR A 324 -7.36 8.92 -30.53
C THR A 324 -6.18 9.89 -30.53
N ASP A 325 -5.91 10.59 -29.43
CA ASP A 325 -4.79 11.52 -29.30
C ASP A 325 -3.59 10.86 -28.60
N PHE A 326 -2.52 10.66 -29.36
CA PHE A 326 -1.24 10.14 -28.87
C PHE A 326 -0.13 11.21 -28.81
N SER A 327 -0.47 12.50 -28.94
CA SER A 327 0.50 13.61 -28.95
C SER A 327 1.38 13.70 -27.70
N PHE A 328 0.93 13.13 -26.57
CA PHE A 328 1.74 13.04 -25.35
C PHE A 328 3.07 12.29 -25.56
N LEU A 329 3.15 11.38 -26.53
CA LEU A 329 4.35 10.59 -26.82
C LEU A 329 5.53 11.47 -27.21
N GLU A 330 5.31 12.64 -27.82
CA GLU A 330 6.37 13.59 -28.16
C GLU A 330 7.10 14.15 -26.94
N LYS A 331 6.50 14.06 -25.75
CA LYS A 331 7.10 14.50 -24.49
C LYS A 331 7.98 13.42 -23.84
N LEU A 332 7.87 12.16 -24.28
CA LEU A 332 8.52 11.02 -23.66
C LEU A 332 9.89 10.72 -24.30
N VAL A 333 10.81 11.68 -24.21
CA VAL A 333 12.09 11.66 -24.93
C VAL A 333 13.10 10.61 -24.41
N LYS A 334 12.85 10.04 -23.22
CA LYS A 334 13.72 9.01 -22.59
C LYS A 334 13.30 7.57 -22.91
N ILE A 335 12.28 7.37 -23.73
CA ILE A 335 11.76 6.04 -24.04
C ILE A 335 12.83 5.20 -24.75
N GLU A 336 13.01 3.98 -24.22
CA GLU A 336 13.86 2.93 -24.80
C GLU A 336 13.01 1.75 -25.30
N LYS A 337 11.86 1.51 -24.66
CA LYS A 337 10.98 0.36 -24.91
C LYS A 337 9.53 0.83 -24.98
N LEU A 338 8.94 0.79 -26.17
CA LEU A 338 7.59 1.26 -26.45
C LEU A 338 6.73 0.15 -27.03
N TYR A 339 5.63 -0.16 -26.36
CA TYR A 339 4.67 -1.17 -26.82
C TYR A 339 3.28 -0.55 -26.84
N LEU A 340 2.74 -0.38 -28.04
CA LEU A 340 1.48 0.30 -28.34
C LEU A 340 0.48 -0.61 -29.07
N ARG A 341 0.56 -1.92 -28.81
CA ARG A 341 -0.27 -2.92 -29.50
C ARG A 341 -1.77 -2.63 -29.34
N SER A 342 -2.56 -2.88 -30.38
CA SER A 342 -4.03 -2.75 -30.37
C SER A 342 -4.56 -1.32 -30.11
N ASN A 343 -3.76 -0.28 -30.39
CA ASN A 343 -4.25 1.09 -30.42
C ASN A 343 -4.70 1.43 -31.85
N ILE A 344 -5.89 0.97 -32.22
CA ILE A 344 -6.39 0.98 -33.61
C ILE A 344 -6.49 2.38 -34.25
N HIS A 345 -6.56 3.43 -33.45
CA HIS A 345 -6.61 4.82 -33.91
C HIS A 345 -5.23 5.49 -34.00
N LEU A 346 -4.17 4.83 -33.53
CA LEU A 346 -2.80 5.30 -33.74
C LEU A 346 -2.43 5.06 -35.20
N LYS A 347 -2.33 6.15 -35.98
CA LYS A 347 -2.03 6.11 -37.43
C LYS A 347 -0.75 6.81 -37.82
N ASP A 348 -0.27 7.71 -36.96
CA ASP A 348 0.94 8.50 -37.19
C ASP A 348 2.07 8.01 -36.28
N LEU A 349 3.24 7.79 -36.87
CA LEU A 349 4.45 7.33 -36.20
C LEU A 349 5.47 8.47 -36.00
N SER A 350 5.19 9.70 -36.41
CA SER A 350 6.12 10.85 -36.38
C SER A 350 6.76 11.12 -35.01
N PHE A 351 6.07 10.79 -33.91
CA PHE A 351 6.53 10.96 -32.54
C PHE A 351 7.86 10.22 -32.25
N VAL A 352 8.18 9.15 -32.98
CA VAL A 352 9.42 8.38 -32.75
C VAL A 352 10.65 9.24 -32.95
N SER A 353 10.61 10.25 -33.82
CA SER A 353 11.69 11.22 -34.03
C SER A 353 12.16 11.93 -32.75
N LYS A 354 11.35 11.92 -31.69
CA LYS A 354 11.67 12.48 -30.37
C LYS A 354 12.29 11.47 -29.39
N MET A 355 12.48 10.22 -29.79
CA MET A 355 12.90 9.10 -28.94
C MET A 355 14.25 8.51 -29.41
N PRO A 356 15.37 9.26 -29.32
CA PRO A 356 16.66 8.84 -29.89
C PRO A 356 17.25 7.56 -29.26
N ASN A 357 16.73 7.13 -28.10
CA ASN A 357 17.17 5.95 -27.38
C ASN A 357 16.27 4.72 -27.60
N LEU A 358 15.30 4.78 -28.52
CA LEU A 358 14.35 3.70 -28.76
C LEU A 358 15.07 2.46 -29.31
N LYS A 359 14.97 1.34 -28.59
CA LYS A 359 15.57 0.05 -28.94
C LYS A 359 14.54 -1.05 -29.18
N ARG A 360 13.34 -0.89 -28.62
CA ARG A 360 12.27 -1.90 -28.73
C ARG A 360 10.96 -1.20 -29.04
N LEU A 361 10.37 -1.53 -30.20
CA LEU A 361 9.10 -0.98 -30.64
C LEU A 361 8.12 -2.10 -30.98
N SER A 362 6.90 -2.01 -30.45
CA SER A 362 5.76 -2.77 -30.93
C SER A 362 4.62 -1.81 -31.22
N ILE A 363 4.19 -1.80 -32.48
CA ILE A 363 3.04 -1.04 -32.97
C ILE A 363 2.00 -1.98 -33.59
N ALA A 364 2.04 -3.25 -33.19
CA ALA A 364 1.22 -4.29 -33.80
C ALA A 364 -0.29 -3.99 -33.66
N TYR A 365 -1.07 -4.27 -34.70
CA TYR A 365 -2.51 -4.05 -34.75
C TYR A 365 -2.89 -2.61 -34.39
N THR A 366 -2.12 -1.64 -34.88
CA THR A 366 -2.47 -0.22 -34.88
C THR A 366 -2.99 0.18 -36.26
N GLY A 367 -3.37 1.45 -36.43
CA GLY A 367 -3.75 2.01 -37.73
C GLY A 367 -2.58 2.52 -38.56
N ILE A 368 -1.33 2.24 -38.17
CA ILE A 368 -0.13 2.68 -38.89
C ILE A 368 0.01 1.90 -40.20
N THR A 369 0.23 2.65 -41.29
CA THR A 369 0.45 2.10 -42.63
C THR A 369 1.82 2.51 -43.22
N ASP A 370 2.46 3.53 -42.65
CA ASP A 370 3.75 4.04 -43.06
C ASP A 370 4.74 3.98 -41.89
N ILE A 371 5.90 3.39 -42.13
CA ILE A 371 6.98 3.20 -41.17
C ILE A 371 8.29 3.90 -41.59
N ALA A 372 8.26 4.77 -42.60
CA ALA A 372 9.43 5.52 -43.07
C ALA A 372 10.11 6.34 -41.94
N ALA A 373 9.34 6.79 -40.95
CA ALA A 373 9.84 7.47 -39.75
C ALA A 373 10.86 6.65 -38.93
N LEU A 374 11.01 5.34 -39.21
CA LEU A 374 11.97 4.47 -38.55
C LEU A 374 13.36 4.42 -39.22
N SER A 375 13.61 5.22 -40.26
CA SER A 375 14.86 5.16 -41.05
C SER A 375 16.14 5.32 -40.23
N ASP A 376 16.10 6.14 -39.17
CA ASP A 376 17.29 6.54 -38.42
C ASP A 376 17.56 5.65 -37.18
N PHE A 377 16.75 4.60 -36.95
CA PHE A 377 16.80 3.77 -35.75
C PHE A 377 17.75 2.57 -35.89
N SER A 378 19.03 2.86 -36.17
CA SER A 378 20.06 1.81 -36.32
C SER A 378 20.29 0.98 -35.05
N ALA A 379 19.93 1.51 -33.87
CA ALA A 379 20.01 0.83 -32.59
C ALA A 379 18.80 -0.07 -32.26
N MET A 380 17.83 -0.20 -33.17
CA MET A 380 16.64 -1.05 -32.97
C MET A 380 17.04 -2.51 -32.79
N GLU A 381 16.58 -3.14 -31.71
CA GLU A 381 16.86 -4.54 -31.37
C GLU A 381 15.62 -5.43 -31.46
N TYR A 382 14.42 -4.86 -31.25
CA TYR A 382 13.14 -5.57 -31.29
C TYR A 382 12.13 -4.72 -32.05
N LEU A 383 11.52 -5.28 -33.09
CA LEU A 383 10.47 -4.62 -33.85
C LEU A 383 9.29 -5.56 -34.07
N ASN A 384 8.08 -5.10 -33.73
CA ASN A 384 6.86 -5.86 -33.95
C ASN A 384 5.84 -5.02 -34.74
N LEU A 385 5.65 -5.44 -35.99
CA LEU A 385 4.81 -4.83 -37.02
C LEU A 385 3.56 -5.69 -37.33
N GLY A 386 3.26 -6.69 -36.50
CA GLY A 386 2.16 -7.63 -36.77
C GLY A 386 0.80 -6.94 -36.93
N GLY A 387 -0.05 -7.42 -37.83
CA GLY A 387 -1.41 -6.90 -38.03
C GLY A 387 -1.48 -5.51 -38.63
N LEU A 388 -0.39 -5.03 -39.25
CA LEU A 388 -0.35 -3.75 -39.94
C LEU A 388 -0.58 -3.92 -41.44
N LYS A 389 -0.99 -2.83 -42.08
CA LYS A 389 -1.19 -2.72 -43.54
C LYS A 389 -0.08 -1.86 -44.13
N ILE A 390 1.12 -2.43 -44.20
CA ILE A 390 2.33 -1.75 -44.69
C ILE A 390 2.71 -2.38 -46.04
N THR A 391 2.99 -1.53 -47.03
CA THR A 391 3.47 -1.98 -48.35
C THR A 391 4.97 -1.77 -48.53
N ASP A 392 5.55 -0.72 -47.93
CA ASP A 392 6.98 -0.43 -48.01
C ASP A 392 7.75 -0.87 -46.76
N PHE A 393 8.60 -1.88 -46.92
CA PHE A 393 9.48 -2.41 -45.88
C PHE A 393 10.96 -2.01 -46.08
N SER A 394 11.26 -1.11 -47.01
CA SER A 394 12.64 -0.70 -47.34
C SER A 394 13.41 -0.17 -46.13
N VAL A 395 12.71 0.45 -45.17
CA VAL A 395 13.27 0.97 -43.91
C VAL A 395 13.99 -0.10 -43.09
N LEU A 396 13.64 -1.37 -43.23
CA LEU A 396 14.28 -2.46 -42.49
C LEU A 396 15.77 -2.60 -42.84
N LYS A 397 16.19 -2.19 -44.05
CA LYS A 397 17.59 -2.23 -44.47
C LYS A 397 18.50 -1.34 -43.61
N SER A 398 17.95 -0.37 -42.88
CA SER A 398 18.72 0.52 -41.98
C SER A 398 18.82 0.03 -40.53
N MET A 399 18.38 -1.20 -40.23
CA MET A 399 18.31 -1.75 -38.86
C MET A 399 19.27 -2.93 -38.62
N PRO A 400 20.60 -2.78 -38.76
CA PRO A 400 21.55 -3.90 -38.72
C PRO A 400 21.63 -4.61 -37.36
N ASN A 401 21.16 -3.98 -36.28
CA ASN A 401 21.22 -4.52 -34.91
C ASN A 401 19.94 -5.28 -34.50
N LEU A 402 19.01 -5.50 -35.42
CA LEU A 402 17.74 -6.14 -35.13
C LEU A 402 17.94 -7.60 -34.72
N LYS A 403 17.45 -7.96 -33.53
CA LYS A 403 17.56 -9.32 -32.96
C LYS A 403 16.26 -10.09 -33.06
N GLU A 404 15.14 -9.38 -33.13
CA GLU A 404 13.80 -9.99 -33.14
C GLU A 404 12.84 -9.13 -33.96
N LEU A 405 12.17 -9.76 -34.92
CA LEU A 405 11.26 -9.11 -35.86
C LEU A 405 9.96 -9.92 -35.99
N HIS A 406 8.81 -9.27 -35.82
CA HIS A 406 7.49 -9.89 -35.91
C HIS A 406 6.63 -9.24 -36.99
N PHE A 407 6.03 -10.06 -37.85
CA PHE A 407 5.07 -9.66 -38.88
C PHE A 407 3.75 -10.44 -38.81
N ASN A 408 3.46 -11.10 -37.68
CA ASN A 408 2.28 -11.97 -37.60
C ASN A 408 0.99 -11.24 -38.05
N ASP A 409 0.16 -11.90 -38.85
CA ASP A 409 -1.08 -11.34 -39.43
C ASP A 409 -0.92 -10.03 -40.24
N SER A 410 0.27 -9.75 -40.78
CA SER A 410 0.47 -8.59 -41.67
C SER A 410 0.27 -8.99 -43.13
N GLU A 411 -0.29 -8.09 -43.93
CA GLU A 411 -0.28 -8.19 -45.38
C GLU A 411 1.13 -7.79 -45.86
N ILE A 412 1.97 -8.76 -46.22
CA ILE A 412 3.28 -8.50 -46.83
C ILE A 412 3.08 -8.59 -48.33
N ASP A 413 3.20 -7.45 -49.01
CA ASP A 413 3.32 -7.43 -50.46
C ASP A 413 4.66 -8.07 -50.85
N ALA A 414 4.59 -9.31 -51.33
CA ALA A 414 5.75 -10.10 -51.68
C ALA A 414 6.48 -9.58 -52.93
N SER A 415 5.88 -8.64 -53.68
CA SER A 415 6.52 -7.97 -54.80
C SER A 415 7.53 -6.89 -54.35
N ILE A 416 7.45 -6.42 -53.10
CA ILE A 416 8.28 -5.33 -52.56
C ILE A 416 9.39 -5.86 -51.64
N LEU A 417 9.08 -6.84 -50.78
CA LEU A 417 10.09 -7.50 -49.95
C LEU A 417 9.66 -8.94 -49.63
N SER A 418 10.36 -9.90 -50.23
CA SER A 418 10.10 -11.32 -50.00
C SER A 418 10.54 -11.76 -48.61
N THR A 419 9.91 -12.82 -48.10
CA THR A 419 10.32 -13.47 -46.84
C THR A 419 11.80 -13.88 -46.86
N GLU A 420 12.32 -14.26 -48.02
CA GLU A 420 13.70 -14.68 -48.18
C GLU A 420 14.66 -13.48 -48.08
N GLU A 421 14.32 -12.35 -48.67
CA GLU A 421 15.08 -11.10 -48.51
C GLU A 421 15.11 -10.64 -47.05
N ILE A 422 13.99 -10.76 -46.32
CA ILE A 422 13.95 -10.43 -44.87
C ILE A 422 14.91 -11.34 -44.08
N LYS A 423 14.92 -12.65 -44.37
CA LYS A 423 15.86 -13.59 -43.72
C LYS A 423 17.32 -13.29 -44.06
N GLN A 424 17.61 -12.88 -45.29
CA GLN A 424 18.94 -12.49 -45.72
C GLN A 424 19.41 -11.18 -45.08
N LEU A 425 18.51 -10.20 -44.90
CA LEU A 425 18.81 -8.95 -44.20
C LEU A 425 19.13 -9.17 -42.71
N PHE A 426 18.50 -10.17 -42.08
CA PHE A 426 18.63 -10.43 -40.65
C PHE A 426 18.96 -11.90 -40.32
N PRO A 427 20.12 -12.42 -40.72
CA PRO A 427 20.44 -13.84 -40.63
C PRO A 427 20.54 -14.36 -39.19
N SER A 428 20.79 -13.49 -38.21
CA SER A 428 20.87 -13.83 -36.78
C SER A 428 19.64 -13.42 -35.98
N ALA A 429 18.64 -12.79 -36.61
CA ALA A 429 17.43 -12.36 -35.92
C ALA A 429 16.41 -13.51 -35.83
N LYS A 430 15.64 -13.52 -34.74
CA LYS A 430 14.43 -14.33 -34.65
C LYS A 430 13.32 -13.65 -35.43
N ILE A 431 12.91 -14.25 -36.55
CA ILE A 431 11.86 -13.71 -37.43
C ILE A 431 10.58 -14.54 -37.23
N HIS A 432 9.49 -13.86 -36.90
CA HIS A 432 8.17 -14.45 -36.68
C HIS A 432 7.19 -14.00 -37.78
N LEU A 433 6.69 -14.95 -38.58
CA LEU A 433 5.88 -14.71 -39.79
C LEU A 433 4.52 -15.44 -39.77
N ASN A 434 4.05 -15.89 -38.60
CA ASN A 434 2.84 -16.71 -38.52
C ASN A 434 1.62 -15.92 -39.01
N GLY A 435 0.87 -16.46 -39.96
CA GLY A 435 -0.36 -15.82 -40.48
C GLY A 435 -0.13 -14.70 -41.50
N ALA A 436 1.12 -14.41 -41.91
CA ALA A 436 1.38 -13.48 -43.01
C ALA A 436 1.01 -14.16 -44.34
N THR A 437 0.02 -13.63 -45.05
CA THR A 437 -0.35 -14.11 -46.39
C THR A 437 0.39 -13.28 -47.44
N PRO A 438 1.18 -13.88 -48.35
CA PRO A 438 1.68 -13.19 -49.52
C PRO A 438 0.48 -12.77 -50.38
N THR A 439 0.29 -11.47 -50.62
CA THR A 439 -0.64 -10.99 -51.64
C THR A 439 0.11 -10.94 -52.98
N ASN A 440 -0.41 -11.63 -54.00
CA ASN A 440 0.10 -11.59 -55.37
C ASN A 440 -0.24 -10.28 -56.09
#